data_AF-A0A2Z4GF09-F1
#
_entry.id   AF-A0A2Z4GF09-F1
#
_cell.length_a   1.000
_cell.length_b   1.000
_cell.length_c   1.000
_cell.angle_alpha   90.00
_cell.angle_beta   90.00
_cell.angle_gamma   90.00
#
_symmetry.space_group_name_H-M   'P 1'
#
loop_
_entity.id
_entity.type
_entity.pdbx_description
1 polymer ?
#
loop_
_entity_poly.entity_id
_entity_poly.type
_entity_poly.pdbx_seq_one_letter_code
_entity_poly.pdbx_strand_id
1 'polypeptide(L)'
;MFSIFSLWILFGCQSLSSSISVPDIEVNEDDLILNPSTGQWFLDSKAFSGFAVKYFPDGSVRERKSFYKGKKEGLIQKWDMAGTLRYEAKFSSNKREGVSKTWSESSVLVSESNFTNGVVNGIQRKWYPSGKIFKKMNIVNGKEEGIQQTWWENGKLYVNYEAKNGRIFGLKRSTLCYELQNEIVQK
;
A
#
# COMPACT_ATOMS: atom_id res chain seq x y z
N MET A 1 -33.30 17.02 50.84
CA MET A 1 -33.47 16.71 49.41
C MET A 1 -32.07 16.57 48.82
N PHE A 2 -31.43 15.40 49.01
CA PHE A 2 -30.04 15.17 48.60
C PHE A 2 -30.04 14.58 47.19
N SER A 3 -29.50 15.34 46.25
CA SER A 3 -29.41 14.97 44.84
C SER A 3 -28.28 13.98 44.63
N ILE A 4 -28.62 12.75 44.23
CA ILE A 4 -27.67 11.70 43.88
C ILE A 4 -27.25 11.93 42.43
N PHE A 5 -26.02 12.40 42.22
CA PHE A 5 -25.42 12.44 40.89
C PHE A 5 -24.96 11.01 40.52
N SER A 6 -25.73 10.39 39.63
CA SER A 6 -25.43 9.11 39.00
C SER A 6 -24.13 9.20 38.18
N LEU A 7 -23.13 8.43 38.61
CA LEU A 7 -21.83 8.25 37.99
C LEU A 7 -21.99 7.36 36.73
N TRP A 8 -21.90 7.97 35.55
CA TRP A 8 -21.90 7.23 34.28
C TRP A 8 -20.51 6.64 34.03
N ILE A 9 -20.36 5.33 34.25
CA ILE A 9 -19.17 4.58 33.84
C ILE A 9 -19.27 4.36 32.32
N LEU A 10 -18.53 5.15 31.56
CA LEU A 10 -18.30 4.90 30.14
C LEU A 10 -17.44 3.64 30.01
N PHE A 11 -18.06 2.51 29.72
CA PHE A 11 -17.37 1.31 29.24
C PHE A 11 -16.86 1.58 27.82
N GLY A 12 -15.65 2.14 27.73
CA GLY A 12 -14.90 2.19 26.48
C GLY A 12 -14.56 0.77 26.04
N CYS A 13 -15.24 0.29 25.00
CA CYS A 13 -14.89 -0.95 24.33
C CYS A 13 -13.54 -0.74 23.61
N GLN A 14 -12.45 -1.05 24.29
CA GLN A 14 -11.14 -1.12 23.65
C GLN A 14 -11.13 -2.39 22.80
N SER A 15 -11.19 -2.23 21.48
CA SER A 15 -10.94 -3.32 20.56
C SER A 15 -9.47 -3.77 20.75
N LEU A 16 -9.25 -4.86 21.47
CA LEU A 16 -7.94 -5.51 21.54
C LEU A 16 -7.60 -6.01 20.13
N SER A 17 -6.82 -5.23 19.40
CA SER A 17 -6.14 -5.70 18.20
C SER A 17 -4.98 -6.58 18.65
N SER A 18 -5.22 -7.87 18.80
CA SER A 18 -4.16 -8.84 19.03
C SER A 18 -3.31 -8.93 17.76
N SER A 19 -2.15 -8.28 17.75
CA SER A 19 -1.18 -8.43 16.66
C SER A 19 -0.69 -9.87 16.65
N ILE A 20 -0.95 -10.60 15.55
CA ILE A 20 -0.41 -11.93 15.33
C ILE A 20 1.12 -11.86 15.38
N SER A 21 1.74 -12.69 16.23
CA SER A 21 3.19 -12.85 16.28
C SER A 21 3.62 -13.96 15.32
N VAL A 22 4.39 -13.60 14.30
CA VAL A 22 4.97 -14.56 13.35
C VAL A 22 6.21 -15.19 14.01
N PRO A 23 6.35 -16.52 14.06
CA PRO A 23 7.54 -17.17 14.59
C PRO A 23 8.81 -16.71 13.87
N ASP A 24 9.91 -16.55 14.61
CA ASP A 24 11.21 -16.16 14.04
C ASP A 24 11.96 -17.37 13.48
N ILE A 25 11.39 -17.95 12.44
CA ILE A 25 11.95 -19.08 11.68
C ILE A 25 12.16 -18.60 10.26
N GLU A 26 13.37 -18.72 9.74
CA GLU A 26 13.71 -18.32 8.37
C GLU A 26 14.08 -19.54 7.52
N VAL A 27 13.53 -19.61 6.30
CA VAL A 27 13.81 -20.68 5.32
C VAL A 27 13.99 -20.08 3.93
N ASN A 28 14.62 -20.82 3.02
CA ASN A 28 14.61 -20.44 1.62
C ASN A 28 13.19 -20.58 1.08
N GLU A 29 12.69 -19.57 0.36
CA GLU A 29 11.35 -19.63 -0.24
C GLU A 29 11.19 -20.80 -1.22
N ASP A 30 12.27 -21.22 -1.87
CA ASP A 30 12.24 -22.34 -2.82
C ASP A 30 12.02 -23.69 -2.13
N ASP A 31 12.19 -23.78 -0.81
CA ASP A 31 11.86 -24.96 0.01
C ASP A 31 10.35 -25.05 0.31
N LEU A 32 9.58 -23.98 0.03
CA LEU A 32 8.15 -23.93 0.32
C LEU A 32 7.30 -24.34 -0.88
N ILE A 33 6.24 -25.10 -0.60
CA ILE A 33 5.28 -25.56 -1.61
C ILE A 33 3.98 -24.76 -1.47
N LEU A 34 3.56 -24.08 -2.54
CA LEU A 34 2.26 -23.41 -2.62
C LEU A 34 1.16 -24.43 -2.99
N ASN A 35 0.13 -24.51 -2.17
CA ASN A 35 -1.15 -25.07 -2.58
C ASN A 35 -1.97 -23.98 -3.32
N PRO A 36 -2.18 -24.08 -4.64
CA PRO A 36 -2.85 -23.04 -5.41
C PRO A 36 -4.35 -22.92 -5.10
N SER A 37 -5.02 -23.98 -4.64
CA SER A 37 -6.46 -23.94 -4.36
C SER A 37 -6.78 -23.21 -3.06
N THR A 38 -5.89 -23.26 -2.07
CA THR A 38 -6.07 -22.60 -0.78
C THR A 38 -5.24 -21.33 -0.63
N GLY A 39 -4.24 -21.13 -1.49
CA GLY A 39 -3.26 -20.06 -1.37
C GLY A 39 -2.37 -20.21 -0.13
N GLN A 40 -2.21 -21.43 0.40
CA GLN A 40 -1.38 -21.71 1.56
C GLN A 40 -0.01 -22.27 1.16
N TRP A 41 1.02 -21.85 1.89
CA TRP A 41 2.39 -22.29 1.75
C TRP A 41 2.74 -23.33 2.81
N PHE A 42 3.47 -24.36 2.41
CA PHE A 42 3.81 -25.51 3.24
C PHE A 42 5.31 -25.77 3.23
N LEU A 43 5.83 -26.21 4.38
CA LEU A 43 7.15 -26.81 4.54
C LEU A 43 6.93 -28.22 5.11
N ASP A 44 7.47 -29.25 4.47
CA ASP A 44 7.30 -30.66 4.89
C ASP A 44 5.83 -31.04 5.17
N SER A 45 4.92 -30.64 4.26
CA SER A 45 3.47 -30.85 4.37
C SER A 45 2.76 -30.13 5.53
N LYS A 46 3.45 -29.28 6.30
CA LYS A 46 2.86 -28.44 7.36
C LYS A 46 2.72 -26.99 6.90
N ALA A 47 1.60 -26.37 7.23
CA ALA A 47 1.35 -24.97 6.87
C ALA A 47 2.40 -24.06 7.53
N PHE A 48 3.17 -23.35 6.71
CA PHE A 48 4.36 -22.64 7.15
C PHE A 48 4.04 -21.40 7.99
N SER A 49 4.79 -21.18 9.06
CA SER A 49 4.75 -19.95 9.86
C SER A 49 6.18 -19.50 10.12
N GLY A 50 6.56 -18.33 9.64
CA GLY A 50 7.93 -17.84 9.62
C GLY A 50 8.19 -16.89 8.46
N PHE A 51 9.45 -16.73 8.11
CA PHE A 51 9.95 -15.89 7.04
C PHE A 51 10.51 -16.75 5.91
N ALA A 52 10.02 -16.53 4.69
CA ALA A 52 10.60 -17.11 3.49
C ALA A 52 11.50 -16.08 2.83
N VAL A 53 12.72 -16.47 2.48
CA VAL A 53 13.74 -15.58 1.92
C VAL A 53 14.24 -16.07 0.57
N LYS A 54 14.41 -15.12 -0.36
CA LYS A 54 15.13 -15.33 -1.61
C LYS A 54 16.39 -14.49 -1.60
N TYR A 55 17.47 -15.04 -2.15
CA TYR A 55 18.78 -14.40 -2.21
C TYR A 55 19.16 -14.08 -3.65
N PHE A 56 19.98 -13.05 -3.87
CA PHE A 56 20.70 -12.80 -5.12
C PHE A 56 21.85 -13.82 -5.31
N PRO A 57 22.47 -13.90 -6.51
CA PRO A 57 23.59 -14.81 -6.75
C PRO A 57 24.80 -14.57 -5.83
N ASP A 58 24.98 -13.35 -5.32
CA ASP A 58 26.03 -12.99 -4.36
C ASP A 58 25.68 -13.34 -2.90
N GLY A 59 24.51 -13.93 -2.66
CA GLY A 59 24.01 -14.28 -1.32
C GLY A 59 23.29 -13.16 -0.58
N SER A 60 23.20 -11.94 -1.13
CA SER A 60 22.45 -10.84 -0.52
C SER A 60 20.93 -11.08 -0.57
N VAL A 61 20.18 -10.56 0.40
CA VAL A 61 18.72 -10.77 0.48
C VAL A 61 18.01 -10.01 -0.65
N ARG A 62 17.24 -10.72 -1.45
CA ARG A 62 16.42 -10.18 -2.55
C ARG A 62 14.99 -9.91 -2.12
N GLU A 63 14.40 -10.84 -1.39
CA GLU A 63 13.01 -10.78 -0.97
C GLU A 63 12.83 -11.51 0.37
N ARG A 64 12.01 -10.95 1.24
CA ARG A 64 11.64 -11.55 2.53
C ARG A 64 10.14 -11.43 2.71
N LYS A 65 9.47 -12.55 2.97
CA LYS A 65 8.02 -12.65 3.10
C LYS A 65 7.67 -13.31 4.43
N SER A 66 6.84 -12.67 5.25
CA SER A 66 6.33 -13.29 6.47
C SER A 66 5.03 -14.07 6.22
N PHE A 67 4.92 -15.22 6.85
CA PHE A 67 3.79 -16.14 6.77
C PHE A 67 3.32 -16.56 8.17
N TYR A 68 2.01 -16.77 8.30
CA TYR A 68 1.39 -17.38 9.46
C TYR A 68 0.34 -18.39 9.01
N LYS A 69 0.45 -19.64 9.48
CA LYS A 69 -0.43 -20.77 9.10
C LYS A 69 -0.61 -20.91 7.58
N GLY A 70 0.50 -20.76 6.86
CA GLY A 70 0.61 -20.87 5.41
C GLY A 70 0.16 -19.63 4.63
N LYS A 71 -0.37 -18.59 5.28
CA LYS A 71 -0.82 -17.36 4.58
C LYS A 71 0.15 -16.23 4.82
N LYS A 72 0.34 -15.34 3.84
CA LYS A 72 1.10 -14.10 4.00
C LYS A 72 0.48 -13.27 5.12
N GLU A 73 1.29 -12.91 6.11
CA GLU A 73 0.86 -12.19 7.31
C GLU A 73 2.04 -11.34 7.79
N GLY A 74 1.88 -10.02 7.88
CA GLY A 74 2.97 -9.10 8.20
C GLY A 74 3.63 -8.48 6.96
N LEU A 75 4.93 -8.24 7.01
CA LEU A 75 5.66 -7.50 5.97
C LEU A 75 6.17 -8.40 4.85
N ILE A 76 6.06 -7.89 3.63
CA ILE A 76 6.81 -8.37 2.47
C ILE A 76 7.70 -7.24 1.99
N GLN A 77 8.98 -7.53 1.84
CA GLN A 77 10.01 -6.57 1.46
C GLN A 77 10.88 -7.14 0.33
N LYS A 78 11.36 -6.25 -0.54
CA LYS A 78 12.33 -6.59 -1.58
C LYS A 78 13.45 -5.57 -1.61
N TRP A 79 14.66 -6.04 -1.83
CA TRP A 79 15.86 -5.23 -1.92
C TRP A 79 16.55 -5.45 -3.26
N ASP A 80 17.45 -4.54 -3.64
CA ASP A 80 18.40 -4.76 -4.73
C ASP A 80 19.72 -5.38 -4.23
N MET A 81 20.65 -5.65 -5.14
CA MET A 81 21.96 -6.23 -4.81
C MET A 81 22.82 -5.33 -3.90
N ALA A 82 22.51 -4.02 -3.81
CA ALA A 82 23.16 -3.11 -2.88
C ALA A 82 22.52 -3.13 -1.48
N GLY A 83 21.50 -3.96 -1.26
CA GLY A 83 20.75 -4.02 -0.01
C GLY A 83 19.78 -2.85 0.19
N THR A 84 19.46 -2.09 -0.86
CA THR A 84 18.53 -0.97 -0.78
C THR A 84 17.09 -1.44 -0.97
N LEU A 85 16.18 -1.03 -0.08
CA LEU A 85 14.76 -1.41 -0.15
C LEU A 85 14.10 -0.84 -1.42
N ARG A 86 13.49 -1.72 -2.22
CA ARG A 86 12.80 -1.38 -3.48
C ARG A 86 11.30 -1.59 -3.43
N TYR A 87 10.79 -2.38 -2.50
CA TYR A 87 9.37 -2.58 -2.30
C TYR A 87 9.06 -2.96 -0.86
N GLU A 88 7.96 -2.42 -0.33
CA GLU A 88 7.35 -2.89 0.91
C GLU A 88 5.83 -2.94 0.80
N ALA A 89 5.23 -3.91 1.48
CA ALA A 89 3.80 -3.98 1.71
C ALA A 89 3.49 -4.83 2.93
N LYS A 90 2.42 -4.48 3.65
CA LYS A 90 1.88 -5.31 4.72
C LYS A 90 0.74 -6.19 4.18
N PHE A 91 0.62 -7.38 4.73
CA PHE A 91 -0.41 -8.36 4.42
C PHE A 91 -1.08 -8.83 5.72
N SER A 92 -2.36 -9.19 5.61
CA SER A 92 -3.07 -9.97 6.61
C SER A 92 -3.84 -11.08 5.89
N SER A 93 -3.54 -12.33 6.25
CA SER A 93 -4.18 -13.53 5.67
C SER A 93 -4.28 -13.50 4.14
N ASN A 94 -3.13 -13.33 3.46
CA ASN A 94 -2.97 -13.19 1.99
C ASN A 94 -3.52 -11.90 1.36
N LYS A 95 -4.20 -11.05 2.11
CA LYS A 95 -4.73 -9.77 1.61
C LYS A 95 -3.76 -8.65 1.95
N ARG A 96 -3.46 -7.78 0.98
CA ARG A 96 -2.64 -6.59 1.24
C ARG A 96 -3.41 -5.61 2.13
N GLU A 97 -2.73 -5.02 3.10
CA GLU A 97 -3.31 -4.12 4.10
C GLU A 97 -2.41 -2.91 4.32
N GLY A 98 -2.99 -1.73 4.45
CA GLY A 98 -2.25 -0.49 4.65
C GLY A 98 -1.47 -0.03 3.42
N VAL A 99 -0.38 0.71 3.68
CA VAL A 99 0.42 1.34 2.62
C VAL A 99 1.38 0.32 1.99
N SER A 100 1.41 0.29 0.67
CA SER A 100 2.47 -0.33 -0.12
C SER A 100 3.26 0.73 -0.86
N LYS A 101 4.59 0.58 -0.87
CA LYS A 101 5.52 1.50 -1.53
C LYS A 101 6.46 0.75 -2.45
N THR A 102 6.88 1.42 -3.52
CA THR A 102 7.90 0.96 -4.46
C THR A 102 8.85 2.12 -4.73
N TRP A 103 10.15 1.83 -4.77
CA TRP A 103 11.20 2.81 -5.08
C TRP A 103 11.94 2.42 -6.36
N SER A 104 12.42 3.42 -7.10
CA SER A 104 13.30 3.24 -8.26
C SER A 104 14.69 2.78 -7.82
N GLU A 105 15.55 2.43 -8.79
CA GLU A 105 16.97 2.16 -8.58
C GLU A 105 17.71 3.36 -7.98
N SER A 106 17.35 4.58 -8.38
CA SER A 106 17.87 5.83 -7.79
C SER A 106 17.23 6.19 -6.43
N SER A 107 16.53 5.25 -5.79
CA SER A 107 15.90 5.41 -4.47
C SER A 107 14.81 6.49 -4.40
N VAL A 108 14.21 6.83 -5.54
CA VAL A 108 13.06 7.74 -5.60
C VAL A 108 11.78 6.93 -5.43
N LEU A 109 10.86 7.39 -4.57
CA LEU A 109 9.56 6.73 -4.39
C LEU A 109 8.76 6.84 -5.69
N VAL A 110 8.48 5.71 -6.36
CA VAL A 110 7.78 5.72 -7.66
C VAL A 110 6.28 5.46 -7.52
N SER A 111 5.86 4.77 -6.46
CA SER A 111 4.45 4.51 -6.20
C SER A 111 4.16 4.29 -4.72
N GLU A 112 2.99 4.76 -4.30
CA GLU A 112 2.41 4.54 -2.99
C GLU A 112 0.93 4.23 -3.18
N SER A 113 0.40 3.22 -2.49
CA SER A 113 -1.01 2.87 -2.55
C SER A 113 -1.49 2.31 -1.24
N ASN A 114 -2.65 2.77 -0.78
CA ASN A 114 -3.34 2.26 0.39
C ASN A 114 -4.25 1.09 0.02
N PHE A 115 -4.25 0.05 0.85
CA PHE A 115 -5.07 -1.14 0.69
C PHE A 115 -5.87 -1.42 1.95
N THR A 116 -7.08 -1.91 1.75
CA THR A 116 -7.93 -2.48 2.81
C THR A 116 -8.47 -3.81 2.28
N ASN A 117 -8.21 -4.90 3.00
CA ASN A 117 -8.66 -6.24 2.61
C ASN A 117 -8.25 -6.65 1.18
N GLY A 118 -7.05 -6.24 0.75
CA GLY A 118 -6.51 -6.55 -0.57
C GLY A 118 -7.03 -5.68 -1.71
N VAL A 119 -7.94 -4.74 -1.41
CA VAL A 119 -8.49 -3.80 -2.39
C VAL A 119 -7.87 -2.42 -2.18
N VAL A 120 -7.52 -1.72 -3.26
CA VAL A 120 -7.02 -0.34 -3.16
C VAL A 120 -8.11 0.54 -2.56
N ASN A 121 -7.79 1.23 -1.47
CA ASN A 121 -8.73 2.06 -0.73
C ASN A 121 -7.97 3.18 -0.03
N GLY A 122 -8.29 4.43 -0.36
CA GLY A 122 -7.58 5.63 0.05
C GLY A 122 -6.78 6.27 -1.09
N ILE A 123 -5.71 6.96 -0.73
CA ILE A 123 -4.90 7.72 -1.69
C ILE A 123 -3.90 6.79 -2.39
N GLN A 124 -3.81 6.91 -3.71
CA GLN A 124 -2.72 6.39 -4.53
C GLN A 124 -1.89 7.54 -5.11
N ARG A 125 -0.57 7.40 -5.08
CA ARG A 125 0.38 8.38 -5.63
C ARG A 125 1.41 7.70 -6.51
N LYS A 126 1.85 8.40 -7.54
CA LYS A 126 3.00 8.04 -8.39
C LYS A 126 3.85 9.27 -8.63
N TRP A 127 5.15 9.09 -8.78
CA TRP A 127 6.12 10.16 -9.01
C TRP A 127 6.98 9.88 -10.23
N TYR A 128 7.51 10.96 -10.80
CA TYR A 128 8.55 10.92 -11.82
C TYR A 128 9.90 10.51 -11.22
N PRO A 129 10.89 10.11 -12.05
CA PRO A 129 12.27 9.89 -11.59
C PRO A 129 12.90 11.12 -10.91
N SER A 130 12.46 12.33 -11.24
CA SER A 130 12.87 13.56 -10.54
C SER A 130 12.32 13.71 -9.12
N GLY A 131 11.43 12.82 -8.68
CA GLY A 131 10.74 12.91 -7.38
C GLY A 131 9.53 13.83 -7.37
N LYS A 132 9.20 14.49 -8.50
CA LYS A 132 7.98 15.29 -8.64
C LYS A 132 6.75 14.40 -8.77
N ILE A 133 5.63 14.83 -8.20
CA ILE A 133 4.37 14.08 -8.29
C ILE A 133 3.92 13.98 -9.75
N PHE A 134 3.66 12.76 -10.21
CA PHE A 134 3.09 12.49 -11.51
C PHE A 134 1.56 12.37 -11.40
N LYS A 135 1.08 11.59 -10.42
CA LYS A 135 -0.33 11.25 -10.29
C LYS A 135 -0.76 11.14 -8.85
N LYS A 136 -1.95 11.66 -8.52
CA LYS A 136 -2.62 11.48 -7.23
C LYS A 136 -4.07 11.08 -7.50
N MET A 137 -4.50 9.97 -6.90
CA MET A 137 -5.84 9.44 -7.06
C MET A 137 -6.49 9.17 -5.70
N ASN A 138 -7.78 9.45 -5.60
CA ASN A 138 -8.62 9.05 -4.47
C ASN A 138 -9.47 7.87 -4.91
N ILE A 139 -9.34 6.75 -4.19
CA ILE A 139 -9.98 5.48 -4.55
C ILE A 139 -10.76 4.97 -3.34
N VAL A 140 -12.01 4.57 -3.55
CA VAL A 140 -12.85 3.91 -2.55
C VAL A 140 -13.27 2.54 -3.08
N ASN A 141 -12.96 1.47 -2.34
CA ASN A 141 -13.28 0.08 -2.73
C ASN A 141 -12.86 -0.27 -4.18
N GLY A 142 -11.65 0.16 -4.58
CA GLY A 142 -11.09 -0.12 -5.90
C GLY A 142 -11.62 0.76 -7.03
N LYS A 143 -12.50 1.73 -6.75
CA LYS A 143 -13.06 2.67 -7.74
C LYS A 143 -12.64 4.10 -7.43
N GLU A 144 -12.44 4.91 -8.46
CA GLU A 144 -12.17 6.34 -8.27
C GLU A 144 -13.36 7.03 -7.58
N GLU A 145 -13.10 7.79 -6.52
CA GLU A 145 -14.08 8.59 -5.80
C GLU A 145 -13.36 9.83 -5.23
N GLY A 146 -13.90 11.02 -5.45
CA GLY A 146 -13.25 12.30 -5.19
C GLY A 146 -12.31 12.76 -6.30
N ILE A 147 -11.41 13.69 -5.95
CA ILE A 147 -10.55 14.41 -6.91
C ILE A 147 -9.41 13.53 -7.45
N GLN A 148 -9.20 13.55 -8.76
CA GLN A 148 -8.14 12.84 -9.47
C GLN A 148 -7.26 13.85 -10.20
N GLN A 149 -5.94 13.77 -9.98
CA GLN A 149 -5.00 14.75 -10.52
C GLN A 149 -3.78 14.09 -11.14
N THR A 150 -3.31 14.66 -12.25
CA THR A 150 -2.03 14.30 -12.89
C THR A 150 -1.34 15.58 -13.31
N TRP A 151 -0.02 15.61 -13.16
CA TRP A 151 0.82 16.75 -13.50
C TRP A 151 1.87 16.32 -14.51
N TRP A 152 2.25 17.25 -15.39
CA TRP A 152 3.49 17.15 -16.14
C TRP A 152 4.69 17.33 -15.21
N GLU A 153 5.87 16.92 -15.65
CA GLU A 153 7.09 17.02 -14.83
C GLU A 153 7.54 18.47 -14.56
N ASN A 154 7.09 19.44 -15.35
CA ASN A 154 7.26 20.87 -15.05
C ASN A 154 6.32 21.36 -13.94
N GLY A 155 5.43 20.52 -13.41
CA GLY A 155 4.46 20.84 -12.36
C GLY A 155 3.12 21.36 -12.87
N LYS A 156 2.95 21.53 -14.19
CA LYS A 156 1.67 21.98 -14.77
C LYS A 156 0.62 20.87 -14.66
N LEU A 157 -0.55 21.23 -14.17
CA LEU A 157 -1.69 20.31 -14.06
C LEU A 157 -2.15 19.88 -15.47
N TYR A 158 -2.19 18.57 -15.69
CA TYR A 158 -2.57 17.95 -16.96
C TYR A 158 -3.96 17.31 -16.90
N VAL A 159 -4.33 16.79 -15.73
CA VAL A 159 -5.63 16.15 -15.49
C VAL A 159 -6.16 16.64 -14.16
N ASN A 160 -7.43 17.04 -14.12
CA ASN A 160 -8.12 17.46 -12.90
C ASN A 160 -9.63 17.20 -13.05
N TYR A 161 -10.12 16.13 -12.45
CA TYR A 161 -11.54 15.83 -12.41
C TYR A 161 -11.95 15.21 -11.08
N GLU A 162 -13.21 15.34 -10.73
CA GLU A 162 -13.84 14.63 -9.62
C GLU A 162 -14.57 13.39 -10.15
N ALA A 163 -14.31 12.23 -9.56
CA ALA A 163 -15.14 11.04 -9.72
C ALA A 163 -16.16 11.01 -8.58
N LYS A 164 -17.45 10.92 -8.90
CA LYS A 164 -18.51 10.88 -7.88
C LYS A 164 -19.65 9.99 -8.37
N ASN A 165 -19.99 8.96 -7.60
CA ASN A 165 -21.04 8.00 -7.96
C ASN A 165 -20.84 7.39 -9.36
N GLY A 166 -19.58 7.09 -9.73
CA GLY A 166 -19.21 6.53 -11.03
C GLY A 166 -19.28 7.50 -12.21
N ARG A 167 -19.59 8.78 -11.97
CA ARG A 167 -19.56 9.86 -12.98
C ARG A 167 -18.33 10.73 -12.79
N ILE A 168 -17.93 11.41 -13.86
CA ILE A 168 -16.73 12.25 -13.86
C ILE A 168 -17.09 13.69 -14.20
N PHE A 169 -16.56 14.63 -13.41
CA PHE A 169 -16.79 16.06 -13.52
C PHE A 169 -15.44 16.78 -13.62
N GLY A 170 -15.20 17.53 -14.70
CA GLY A 170 -13.95 18.27 -14.90
C GLY A 170 -13.11 17.80 -16.08
N LEU A 171 -11.82 18.13 -16.07
CA LEU A 171 -10.93 18.04 -17.23
C LEU A 171 -10.08 16.77 -17.16
N LYS A 172 -10.31 15.84 -18.08
CA LYS A 172 -9.51 14.60 -18.17
C LYS A 172 -8.16 14.77 -18.87
N ARG A 173 -7.99 15.82 -19.68
CA ARG A 173 -6.75 16.20 -20.39
C ARG A 173 -6.83 17.69 -20.72
N SER A 174 -6.09 18.53 -20.00
CA SER A 174 -6.01 19.95 -20.26
C SER A 174 -4.70 20.27 -20.99
N THR A 175 -4.75 20.35 -22.31
CA THR A 175 -3.78 21.17 -23.05
C THR A 175 -4.39 22.56 -23.14
N LEU A 176 -3.95 23.48 -22.27
CA LEU A 176 -4.36 24.89 -22.36
C LEU A 176 -3.89 25.42 -23.72
N CYS A 177 -4.82 25.84 -24.58
CA CYS A 177 -4.51 26.42 -25.89
C CYS A 177 -3.83 27.80 -25.76
N TYR A 178 -3.96 28.43 -24.60
CA TYR A 178 -3.31 29.68 -24.20
C TYR A 178 -3.17 29.69 -22.67
N GLU A 179 -2.08 30.26 -22.16
CA GLU A 179 -1.91 30.51 -20.72
C GLU A 179 -2.51 31.88 -20.40
N LEU A 180 -3.38 31.94 -19.38
CA LEU A 180 -3.88 33.21 -18.87
C LEU A 180 -2.74 33.88 -18.10
N GLN A 181 -2.19 34.97 -18.63
CA GLN A 181 -1.00 35.65 -18.07
C GLN A 181 -1.16 36.10 -16.60
N ASN A 182 -2.40 36.16 -16.07
CA ASN A 182 -2.71 36.67 -14.74
C ASN A 182 -3.66 35.76 -13.93
N GLU A 183 -3.67 34.44 -14.16
CA GLU A 183 -4.55 33.55 -13.39
C GLU A 183 -4.05 33.36 -11.94
N ILE A 184 -4.90 33.69 -10.97
CA ILE A 184 -4.68 33.39 -9.55
C ILE A 184 -5.46 32.13 -9.22
N VAL A 185 -4.76 31.00 -9.11
CA VAL A 185 -5.37 29.72 -8.69
C VAL A 185 -5.64 29.78 -7.18
N GLN A 186 -6.90 29.86 -6.78
CA GLN A 186 -7.31 29.70 -5.39
C GLN A 186 -7.23 28.22 -4.99
N LYS A 187 -6.53 27.92 -3.88
CA LYS A 187 -6.32 26.57 -3.36
C LYS A 187 -7.33 26.21 -2.27
#